data_AF-A0A2N4UNB2-F1
#
_entry.id   AF-A0A2N4UNB2-F1
#
_cell.length_a   1.000
_cell.length_b   1.000
_cell.length_c   1.000
_cell.angle_alpha   90.00
_cell.angle_beta   90.00
_cell.angle_gamma   90.00
#
_symmetry.space_group_name_H-M   'P 1'
#
loop_
_entity.id
_entity.type
_entity.pdbx_description
1 polymer ?
#
loop_
_entity_poly.entity_id
_entity_poly.type
_entity_poly.pdbx_seq_one_letter_code
_entity_poly.pdbx_strand_id
1 'polypeptide(L)'
;MRYQRQVDKLIALLVNRGITDQRVLQAIAAIPRQFFIDEAFSYQAYENNALPIGSGQTISQPYIVAKMTSLLALTPQSSVLEIGTGSGYQASVLAQLADHVYSVERIKGLQWQAKRRFKQLELYNISTKHGDGWQGWESKGPFDAIIVTAAPSEVPQSLLTQLADGGRLILPVGYSEQVLKLIVRNGEQFIETDIEPVKFVPLVAGDLA
;
A
#
# COMPACT_ATOMS: atom_id res chain seq x y z
N MET A 1 12.16 -20.92 -12.41
CA MET A 1 12.25 -19.45 -12.49
C MET A 1 13.29 -18.93 -11.51
N ARG A 2 14.13 -17.96 -11.91
CA ARG A 2 15.32 -17.47 -11.18
C ARG A 2 15.07 -17.12 -9.70
N TYR A 3 13.86 -16.69 -9.34
CA TYR A 3 13.51 -16.21 -7.99
C TYR A 3 12.60 -17.14 -7.17
N GLN A 4 12.17 -18.29 -7.71
CA GLN A 4 11.13 -19.12 -7.06
C GLN A 4 11.48 -19.49 -5.61
N ARG A 5 12.71 -19.96 -5.38
CA ARG A 5 13.16 -20.34 -4.04
C ARG A 5 13.17 -19.17 -3.05
N GLN A 6 13.41 -17.94 -3.51
CA GLN A 6 13.38 -16.75 -2.67
C GLN A 6 11.94 -16.36 -2.34
N VAL A 7 11.04 -16.45 -3.32
CA VAL A 7 9.59 -16.27 -3.11
C VAL A 7 9.07 -17.27 -2.08
N ASP A 8 9.36 -18.57 -2.24
CA ASP A 8 8.87 -19.60 -1.31
C ASP A 8 9.35 -19.36 0.13
N LYS A 9 10.62 -18.95 0.28
CA LYS A 9 11.19 -18.56 1.59
C LYS A 9 10.49 -17.34 2.17
N LEU A 10 10.21 -16.33 1.36
CA LEU A 10 9.49 -15.14 1.80
C LEU A 10 8.08 -15.50 2.25
N ILE A 11 7.35 -16.29 1.48
CA ILE A 11 5.98 -16.72 1.82
C ILE A 11 5.98 -17.52 3.12
N ALA A 12 6.90 -18.47 3.29
CA ALA A 12 7.04 -19.21 4.55
C ALA A 12 7.33 -18.28 5.73
N LEU A 13 8.16 -17.26 5.54
CA LEU A 13 8.42 -16.24 6.57
C LEU A 13 7.15 -15.47 6.93
N LEU A 14 6.35 -15.03 5.94
CA LEU A 14 5.11 -14.31 6.19
C LEU A 14 4.09 -15.15 6.96
N VAL A 15 3.95 -16.43 6.61
CA VAL A 15 3.10 -17.39 7.35
C VAL A 15 3.57 -17.53 8.79
N ASN A 16 4.88 -17.70 9.01
CA ASN A 16 5.46 -17.79 10.36
C ASN A 16 5.31 -16.49 11.17
N ARG A 17 5.11 -15.35 10.50
CA ARG A 17 4.80 -14.05 11.12
C ARG A 17 3.30 -13.82 11.34
N GLY A 18 2.47 -14.84 11.09
CA GLY A 18 1.03 -14.80 11.37
C GLY A 18 0.17 -14.28 10.22
N ILE A 19 0.71 -14.14 9.00
CA ILE A 19 -0.12 -13.83 7.83
C ILE A 19 -0.83 -15.11 7.39
N THR A 20 -2.15 -15.15 7.57
CA THR A 20 -2.98 -16.34 7.29
C THR A 20 -3.84 -16.22 6.04
N ASP A 21 -4.07 -15.00 5.52
CA ASP A 21 -4.87 -14.79 4.30
C ASP A 21 -4.13 -15.34 3.07
N GLN A 22 -4.62 -16.46 2.56
CA GLN A 22 -4.04 -17.15 1.42
C GLN A 22 -4.10 -16.32 0.14
N ARG A 23 -5.12 -15.47 -0.05
CA ARG A 23 -5.23 -14.61 -1.23
C ARG A 23 -4.13 -13.56 -1.21
N VAL A 24 -3.84 -12.99 -0.04
CA VAL A 24 -2.74 -12.02 0.14
C VAL A 24 -1.38 -12.67 -0.12
N LEU A 25 -1.15 -13.88 0.43
CA LEU A 25 0.10 -14.62 0.18
C LEU A 25 0.29 -14.95 -1.30
N GLN A 26 -0.78 -15.35 -1.99
CA GLN A 26 -0.77 -15.61 -3.43
C GLN A 26 -0.48 -14.35 -4.25
N ALA A 27 -1.11 -13.22 -3.91
CA ALA A 27 -0.87 -11.94 -4.57
C ALA A 27 0.60 -11.51 -4.41
N ILE A 28 1.17 -11.62 -3.21
CA ILE A 28 2.59 -11.31 -2.96
C ILE A 28 3.53 -12.26 -3.72
N ALA A 29 3.18 -13.54 -3.81
CA ALA A 29 3.98 -14.51 -4.57
C ALA A 29 3.94 -14.25 -6.09
N ALA A 30 2.81 -13.78 -6.61
CA ALA A 30 2.61 -13.52 -8.03
C ALA A 30 3.27 -12.22 -8.51
N ILE A 31 3.30 -11.16 -7.69
CA ILE A 31 3.89 -9.88 -8.08
C ILE A 31 5.42 -9.93 -7.97
N PRO A 32 6.16 -9.70 -9.08
CA PRO A 32 7.62 -9.79 -9.09
C PRO A 32 8.27 -8.58 -8.39
N ARG A 33 8.44 -8.64 -7.08
CA ARG A 33 8.97 -7.52 -6.25
C ARG A 33 10.28 -6.93 -6.76
N GLN A 34 11.17 -7.73 -7.35
CA GLN A 34 12.42 -7.29 -7.99
C GLN A 34 12.21 -6.29 -9.14
N PHE A 35 11.02 -6.24 -9.73
CA PHE A 35 10.68 -5.30 -10.80
C PHE A 35 10.42 -3.87 -10.28
N PHE A 36 10.27 -3.72 -8.96
CA PHE A 36 9.90 -2.47 -8.29
C PHE A 36 11.07 -1.79 -7.57
N ILE A 37 12.28 -2.30 -7.76
CA ILE A 37 13.51 -1.81 -7.12
C ILE A 37 14.61 -1.62 -8.15
N ASP A 38 15.67 -0.91 -7.77
CA ASP A 38 16.89 -0.82 -8.56
C ASP A 38 17.58 -2.20 -8.66
N GLU A 39 18.22 -2.48 -9.80
CA GLU A 39 18.93 -3.74 -10.05
C GLU A 39 20.03 -4.01 -9.02
N ALA A 40 20.63 -2.95 -8.46
CA ALA A 40 21.62 -3.04 -7.38
C ALA A 40 21.07 -3.77 -6.13
N PHE A 41 19.75 -3.73 -5.90
CA PHE A 41 19.10 -4.41 -4.78
C PHE A 41 18.45 -5.75 -5.16
N SER A 42 18.68 -6.26 -6.38
CA SER A 42 18.01 -7.47 -6.89
C SER A 42 18.22 -8.73 -6.03
N TYR A 43 19.37 -8.85 -5.35
CA TYR A 43 19.65 -9.94 -4.41
C TYR A 43 18.79 -9.89 -3.15
N GLN A 44 18.36 -8.69 -2.75
CA GLN A 44 17.56 -8.43 -1.56
C GLN A 44 16.07 -8.31 -1.86
N ALA A 45 15.66 -8.47 -3.11
CA ALA A 45 14.29 -8.20 -3.56
C ALA A 45 13.19 -8.89 -2.73
N TYR A 46 13.49 -10.08 -2.20
CA TYR A 46 12.58 -10.92 -1.43
C TYR A 46 13.01 -11.11 0.03
N GLU A 47 13.98 -10.31 0.50
CA GLU A 47 14.26 -10.19 1.93
C GLU A 47 13.12 -9.41 2.60
N ASN A 48 12.87 -9.69 3.89
CA ASN A 48 11.83 -8.99 4.64
C ASN A 48 12.34 -7.64 5.18
N ASN A 49 12.75 -6.74 4.28
CA ASN A 49 13.23 -5.39 4.58
C ASN A 49 12.63 -4.36 3.61
N ALA A 50 12.68 -3.09 4.03
CA ALA A 50 12.40 -1.97 3.14
C ALA A 50 13.65 -1.64 2.31
N LEU A 51 13.46 -1.21 1.06
CA LEU A 51 14.55 -0.89 0.14
C LEU A 51 14.37 0.51 -0.48
N PRO A 52 15.44 1.25 -0.79
CA PRO A 52 15.34 2.54 -1.48
C PRO A 52 14.74 2.39 -2.89
N ILE A 53 13.92 3.36 -3.29
CA ILE A 53 13.33 3.43 -4.65
C ILE A 53 13.61 4.78 -5.35
N GLY A 54 14.53 5.57 -4.79
CA GLY A 54 14.85 6.92 -5.24
C GLY A 54 13.95 8.01 -4.64
N SER A 55 14.29 9.28 -4.88
CA SER A 55 13.55 10.46 -4.39
C SER A 55 13.30 10.48 -2.86
N GLY A 56 14.22 9.90 -2.09
CA GLY A 56 14.10 9.75 -0.63
C GLY A 56 13.00 8.78 -0.17
N GLN A 57 12.40 8.00 -1.08
CA GLN A 57 11.33 7.06 -0.78
C GLN A 57 11.84 5.62 -0.68
N THR A 58 11.04 4.76 -0.06
CA THR A 58 11.31 3.33 0.09
C THR A 58 10.13 2.48 -0.37
N ILE A 59 10.41 1.26 -0.84
CA ILE A 59 9.41 0.19 -0.93
C ILE A 59 9.29 -0.46 0.46
N SER A 60 8.08 -0.56 0.99
CA SER A 60 7.81 -1.13 2.32
C SER A 60 8.23 -2.60 2.43
N GLN A 61 8.59 -3.03 3.64
CA GLN A 61 8.92 -4.43 3.91
C GLN A 61 7.74 -5.37 3.56
N PRO A 62 7.98 -6.55 2.96
CA PRO A 62 6.94 -7.50 2.59
C PRO A 62 5.95 -7.84 3.71
N TYR A 63 6.42 -7.99 4.95
CA TYR A 63 5.55 -8.24 6.11
C TYR A 63 4.52 -7.13 6.30
N ILE A 64 4.92 -5.86 6.15
CA ILE A 64 4.01 -4.72 6.34
C ILE A 64 3.01 -4.64 5.19
N VAL A 65 3.46 -4.87 3.95
CA VAL A 65 2.57 -4.99 2.79
C VAL A 65 1.52 -6.07 3.03
N ALA A 66 1.95 -7.26 3.47
CA ALA A 66 1.04 -8.37 3.77
C ALA A 66 0.08 -8.04 4.91
N LYS A 67 0.59 -7.56 6.05
CA LYS A 67 -0.18 -7.20 7.24
C LYS A 67 -1.25 -6.16 6.93
N MET A 68 -0.86 -5.03 6.32
CA MET A 68 -1.79 -3.96 5.99
C MET A 68 -2.86 -4.46 5.01
N THR A 69 -2.45 -5.18 3.97
CA THR A 69 -3.38 -5.73 2.97
C THR A 69 -4.37 -6.74 3.59
N SER A 70 -3.91 -7.64 4.46
CA SER A 70 -4.80 -8.60 5.15
C SER A 70 -5.84 -7.88 6.04
N LEU A 71 -5.46 -6.80 6.72
CA LEU A 71 -6.35 -6.06 7.62
C LEU A 71 -7.48 -5.31 6.88
N LEU A 72 -7.29 -5.00 5.59
CA LEU A 72 -8.33 -4.39 4.75
C LEU A 72 -9.47 -5.34 4.41
N ALA A 73 -9.30 -6.67 4.58
CA ALA A 73 -10.32 -7.67 4.28
C ALA A 73 -10.98 -7.50 2.89
N LEU A 74 -10.15 -7.25 1.87
CA LEU A 74 -10.62 -6.96 0.51
C LEU A 74 -11.45 -8.11 -0.08
N THR A 75 -12.44 -7.73 -0.87
CA THR A 75 -13.20 -8.60 -1.77
C THR A 75 -12.87 -8.28 -3.22
N PRO A 76 -13.11 -9.20 -4.17
CA PRO A 76 -12.91 -8.92 -5.59
C PRO A 76 -13.78 -7.76 -6.14
N GLN A 77 -14.74 -7.25 -5.36
CA GLN A 77 -15.59 -6.12 -5.70
C GLN A 77 -15.10 -4.80 -5.07
N SER A 78 -14.07 -4.84 -4.23
CA SER A 78 -13.62 -3.68 -3.47
C SER A 78 -13.06 -2.58 -4.37
N SER A 79 -13.49 -1.35 -4.12
CA SER A 79 -12.87 -0.11 -4.62
C SER A 79 -11.86 0.39 -3.58
N VAL A 80 -10.58 0.48 -3.97
CA VAL A 80 -9.48 0.77 -3.04
C VAL A 80 -8.81 2.10 -3.37
N LEU A 81 -8.57 2.94 -2.36
CA LEU A 81 -7.70 4.11 -2.46
C LEU A 81 -6.35 3.82 -1.79
N GLU A 82 -5.26 3.91 -2.55
CA GLU A 82 -3.89 3.91 -2.04
C GLU A 82 -3.34 5.35 -2.03
N ILE A 83 -2.78 5.76 -0.91
CA ILE A 83 -2.04 7.01 -0.76
C ILE A 83 -0.56 6.69 -0.62
N GLY A 84 0.23 7.11 -1.60
CA GLY A 84 1.66 6.82 -1.73
C GLY A 84 1.92 5.68 -2.72
N THR A 85 1.77 5.93 -4.02
CA THR A 85 2.06 4.92 -5.06
C THR A 85 3.50 4.40 -4.95
N GLY A 86 4.47 5.30 -4.71
CA GLY A 86 5.88 4.96 -4.61
C GLY A 86 6.39 4.20 -5.84
N SER A 87 6.88 2.97 -5.62
CA SER A 87 7.32 2.10 -6.72
C SER A 87 6.16 1.49 -7.51
N GLY A 88 4.96 1.42 -6.92
CA GLY A 88 3.78 0.72 -7.41
C GLY A 88 3.59 -0.70 -6.88
N TYR A 89 4.50 -1.20 -6.02
CA TYR A 89 4.42 -2.60 -5.57
C TYR A 89 3.14 -2.90 -4.78
N GLN A 90 2.79 -2.04 -3.80
CA GLN A 90 1.58 -2.22 -3.00
C GLN A 90 0.32 -2.12 -3.87
N ALA A 91 0.21 -1.10 -4.74
CA ALA A 91 -0.85 -1.00 -5.75
C ALA A 91 -1.01 -2.29 -6.58
N SER A 92 0.11 -2.90 -6.98
CA SER A 92 0.10 -4.12 -7.79
C SER A 92 -0.38 -5.34 -7.01
N VAL A 93 -0.07 -5.42 -5.70
CA VAL A 93 -0.61 -6.45 -4.81
C VAL A 93 -2.12 -6.24 -4.60
N LEU A 94 -2.57 -5.01 -4.38
CA LEU A 94 -3.99 -4.68 -4.21
C LEU A 94 -4.81 -5.01 -5.46
N ALA A 95 -4.25 -4.74 -6.64
CA ALA A 95 -4.89 -5.00 -7.93
C ALA A 95 -5.22 -6.47 -8.19
N GLN A 96 -4.54 -7.41 -7.51
CA GLN A 96 -4.86 -8.84 -7.56
C GLN A 96 -6.07 -9.23 -6.69
N LEU A 97 -6.51 -8.35 -5.80
CA LEU A 97 -7.43 -8.66 -4.71
C LEU A 97 -8.73 -7.86 -4.74
N ALA A 98 -8.78 -6.80 -5.56
CA ALA A 98 -9.83 -5.79 -5.60
C ALA A 98 -10.35 -5.59 -7.03
N ASP A 99 -11.54 -5.00 -7.17
CA ASP A 99 -12.09 -4.64 -8.48
C ASP A 99 -11.22 -3.57 -9.12
N HIS A 100 -10.95 -2.49 -8.37
CA HIS A 100 -10.17 -1.38 -8.86
C HIS A 100 -9.35 -0.68 -7.78
N VAL A 101 -8.15 -0.23 -8.14
CA VAL A 101 -7.23 0.50 -7.26
C VAL A 101 -7.01 1.92 -7.80
N TYR A 102 -7.28 2.91 -6.96
CA TYR A 102 -6.98 4.31 -7.19
C TYR A 102 -5.76 4.68 -6.37
N SER A 103 -4.66 5.08 -7.00
CA SER A 103 -3.40 5.34 -6.32
C SER A 103 -2.94 6.79 -6.52
N VAL A 104 -2.67 7.49 -5.42
CA VAL A 104 -2.23 8.90 -5.40
C VAL A 104 -0.75 8.96 -5.04
N GLU A 105 0.02 9.71 -5.82
CA GLU A 105 1.45 9.97 -5.56
C GLU A 105 1.74 11.45 -5.73
N ARG A 106 2.58 11.99 -4.85
CA ARG A 106 2.94 13.41 -4.86
C ARG A 106 4.19 13.71 -5.68
N ILE A 107 5.05 12.72 -5.92
CA ILE A 107 6.28 12.84 -6.72
C ILE A 107 6.00 12.36 -8.15
N LYS A 108 5.95 13.30 -9.10
CA LYS A 108 5.61 13.03 -10.51
C LYS A 108 6.48 11.94 -11.14
N GLY A 109 7.78 11.96 -10.83
CA GLY A 109 8.74 10.98 -11.34
C GLY A 109 8.45 9.54 -10.89
N LEU A 110 8.00 9.35 -9.65
CA LEU A 110 7.62 8.03 -9.13
C LEU A 110 6.30 7.57 -9.73
N GLN A 111 5.29 8.46 -9.78
CA GLN A 111 3.99 8.17 -10.36
C GLN A 111 4.12 7.68 -11.82
N TRP A 112 4.95 8.37 -12.61
CA TRP A 112 5.17 8.00 -14.01
C TRP A 112 5.86 6.64 -14.17
N GLN A 113 6.85 6.35 -13.33
CA GLN A 113 7.53 5.06 -13.31
C GLN A 113 6.59 3.92 -12.90
N ALA A 114 5.79 4.11 -11.84
CA ALA A 114 4.81 3.13 -11.39
C ALA A 114 3.78 2.83 -12.49
N LYS A 115 3.24 3.86 -13.16
CA LYS A 115 2.32 3.70 -14.29
C LYS A 115 2.91 2.86 -15.43
N ARG A 116 4.20 3.02 -15.73
CA ARG A 116 4.89 2.18 -16.72
C ARG A 116 4.99 0.73 -16.27
N ARG A 117 5.34 0.49 -15.00
CA ARG A 117 5.40 -0.87 -14.43
C ARG A 117 4.04 -1.55 -14.48
N PHE A 118 2.95 -0.85 -14.14
CA PHE A 118 1.59 -1.40 -14.22
C PHE A 118 1.25 -1.87 -15.63
N LYS A 119 1.56 -1.06 -16.66
CA LYS A 119 1.36 -1.44 -18.06
C LYS A 119 2.21 -2.65 -18.45
N GLN A 120 3.46 -2.73 -18.00
CA GLN A 120 4.36 -3.86 -18.28
C GLN A 120 3.93 -5.16 -17.59
N LEU A 121 3.23 -5.05 -16.46
CA LEU A 121 2.63 -6.16 -15.73
C LEU A 121 1.18 -6.43 -16.14
N GLU A 122 0.68 -5.73 -17.16
CA GLU A 122 -0.70 -5.87 -17.67
C GLU A 122 -1.79 -5.67 -16.61
N LEU A 123 -1.53 -4.78 -15.64
CA LEU A 123 -2.47 -4.40 -14.59
C LEU A 123 -3.32 -3.22 -15.07
N TYR A 124 -4.53 -3.51 -15.53
CA TYR A 124 -5.43 -2.52 -16.14
C TYR A 124 -6.45 -1.91 -15.16
N ASN A 125 -6.61 -2.47 -13.97
CA ASN A 125 -7.52 -2.00 -12.92
C ASN A 125 -6.83 -1.05 -11.91
N ILE A 126 -5.81 -0.31 -12.36
CA ILE A 126 -5.13 0.70 -11.53
C ILE A 126 -5.25 2.07 -12.20
N SER A 127 -5.86 3.02 -11.50
CA SER A 127 -5.87 4.44 -11.85
C SER A 127 -4.88 5.23 -11.01
N THR A 128 -4.13 6.12 -11.63
CA THR A 128 -3.08 6.92 -10.94
C THR A 128 -3.39 8.40 -10.98
N LYS A 129 -3.12 9.11 -9.89
CA LYS A 129 -3.23 10.57 -9.77
C LYS A 129 -1.95 11.16 -9.21
N HIS A 130 -1.46 12.22 -9.83
CA HIS A 130 -0.41 13.06 -9.27
C HIS A 130 -1.10 14.08 -8.38
N GLY A 131 -0.91 14.03 -7.07
CA GLY A 131 -1.68 14.83 -6.14
C GLY A 131 -1.30 14.67 -4.68
N ASP A 132 -1.91 15.50 -3.84
CA ASP A 132 -1.71 15.48 -2.40
C ASP A 132 -2.56 14.37 -1.77
N GLY A 133 -1.87 13.44 -1.10
CA GLY A 133 -2.49 12.32 -0.40
C GLY A 133 -3.40 12.75 0.76
N TRP A 134 -3.15 13.93 1.35
CA TRP A 134 -4.00 14.50 2.40
C TRP A 134 -5.40 14.85 1.91
N GLN A 135 -5.63 14.95 0.59
CA GLN A 135 -6.95 15.24 0.02
C GLN A 135 -7.67 13.98 -0.48
N GLY A 136 -6.99 12.84 -0.51
CA GLY A 136 -7.49 11.63 -1.14
C GLY A 136 -7.86 11.83 -2.63
N TRP A 137 -8.96 11.20 -3.03
CA TRP A 137 -9.49 11.28 -4.38
C TRP A 137 -11.02 11.27 -4.42
N GLU A 138 -11.62 12.32 -3.86
CA GLU A 138 -13.06 12.48 -3.67
C GLU A 138 -13.91 12.10 -4.90
N SER A 139 -13.54 12.53 -6.11
CA SER A 139 -14.27 12.22 -7.35
C SER A 139 -14.36 10.74 -7.72
N LYS A 140 -13.66 9.86 -7.00
CA LYS A 140 -13.63 8.40 -7.19
C LYS A 140 -14.15 7.62 -5.99
N GLY A 141 -14.42 8.29 -4.87
CA GLY A 141 -15.00 7.68 -3.69
C GLY A 141 -16.53 7.51 -3.80
N PRO A 142 -17.15 6.93 -2.76
CA PRO A 142 -16.52 6.37 -1.57
C PRO A 142 -15.72 5.08 -1.85
N PHE A 143 -14.79 4.72 -0.96
CA PHE A 143 -13.92 3.55 -1.09
C PHE A 143 -14.22 2.51 -0.01
N ASP A 144 -14.22 1.23 -0.37
CA ASP A 144 -14.36 0.12 0.58
C ASP A 144 -13.10 -0.03 1.44
N ALA A 145 -11.95 0.34 0.89
CA ALA A 145 -10.69 0.33 1.60
C ALA A 145 -9.81 1.53 1.25
N ILE A 146 -9.12 2.07 2.24
CA ILE A 146 -8.09 3.09 2.07
C ILE A 146 -6.82 2.61 2.75
N ILE A 147 -5.69 2.71 2.05
CA ILE A 147 -4.37 2.35 2.56
C ILE A 147 -3.40 3.50 2.34
N VAL A 148 -2.74 3.94 3.41
CA VAL A 148 -1.76 5.01 3.36
C VAL A 148 -0.37 4.44 3.66
N THR A 149 0.56 4.62 2.74
CA THR A 149 1.93 4.06 2.80
C THR A 149 2.98 5.11 3.17
N ALA A 150 2.54 6.19 3.81
CA ALA A 150 3.36 7.23 4.44
C ALA A 150 2.67 7.69 5.73
N ALA A 151 3.43 8.15 6.72
CA ALA A 151 2.91 8.53 8.04
C ALA A 151 2.52 10.01 8.09
N PRO A 152 1.23 10.36 8.12
CA PRO A 152 0.81 11.68 8.57
C PRO A 152 0.98 11.83 10.08
N SER A 153 0.97 13.09 10.51
CA SER A 153 0.98 13.48 11.92
C SER A 153 -0.29 13.08 12.68
N GLU A 154 -1.41 13.09 11.96
CA GLU A 154 -2.75 12.77 12.44
C GLU A 154 -3.55 12.12 11.32
N VAL A 155 -4.68 11.52 11.64
CA VAL A 155 -5.54 10.89 10.64
C VAL A 155 -6.17 11.97 9.74
N PRO A 156 -5.95 11.96 8.40
CA PRO A 156 -6.55 12.97 7.53
C PRO A 156 -8.07 12.81 7.46
N GLN A 157 -8.80 13.85 7.86
CA GLN A 157 -10.27 13.82 7.89
C GLN A 157 -10.89 13.55 6.51
N SER A 158 -10.27 14.04 5.44
CA SER A 158 -10.68 13.79 4.05
C SER A 158 -10.76 12.29 3.73
N LEU A 159 -9.82 11.48 4.24
CA LEU A 159 -9.81 10.03 4.00
C LEU A 159 -10.93 9.34 4.77
N LEU A 160 -11.24 9.78 6.00
CA LEU A 160 -12.39 9.28 6.75
C LEU A 160 -13.71 9.56 6.02
N THR A 161 -13.86 10.77 5.47
CA THR A 161 -15.09 11.14 4.72
C THR A 161 -15.26 10.36 3.41
N GLN A 162 -14.16 9.92 2.80
CA GLN A 162 -14.16 9.16 1.55
C GLN A 162 -14.30 7.64 1.79
N LEU A 163 -14.35 7.18 3.03
CA LEU A 163 -14.52 5.76 3.37
C LEU A 163 -16.00 5.37 3.25
N ALA A 164 -16.32 4.29 2.55
CA ALA A 164 -17.67 3.74 2.50
C ALA A 164 -18.11 3.24 3.89
N ASP A 165 -19.42 3.10 4.11
CA ASP A 165 -19.90 2.47 5.33
C ASP A 165 -19.44 1.01 5.41
N GLY A 166 -18.98 0.57 6.58
CA GLY A 166 -18.26 -0.72 6.75
C GLY A 166 -16.83 -0.74 6.18
N GLY A 167 -16.39 0.33 5.51
CA GLY A 167 -15.07 0.43 4.90
C GLY A 167 -13.94 0.49 5.93
N ARG A 168 -12.73 0.18 5.47
CA ARG A 168 -11.53 0.08 6.31
C ARG A 168 -10.40 0.99 5.86
N LEU A 169 -9.89 1.82 6.76
CA LEU A 169 -8.70 2.63 6.56
C LEU A 169 -7.54 2.05 7.37
N ILE A 170 -6.41 1.77 6.73
CA ILE A 170 -5.15 1.38 7.39
C ILE A 170 -4.06 2.42 7.08
N LEU A 171 -3.45 2.96 8.12
CA LEU A 171 -2.38 3.96 7.98
C LEU A 171 -1.42 3.97 9.18
N PRO A 172 -0.13 4.28 8.97
CA PRO A 172 0.75 4.68 10.05
C PRO A 172 0.42 6.11 10.51
N VAL A 173 0.44 6.39 11.80
CA VAL A 173 0.23 7.75 12.36
C VAL A 173 1.34 8.09 13.34
N GLY A 174 1.92 9.27 13.23
CA GLY A 174 2.88 9.83 14.17
C GLY A 174 4.11 10.46 13.51
N TYR A 175 5.04 10.93 14.35
CA TYR A 175 6.28 11.58 13.92
C TYR A 175 7.50 10.73 14.26
N SER A 176 8.12 10.95 15.43
CA SER A 176 9.30 10.22 15.92
C SER A 176 8.97 8.77 16.27
N GLU A 177 7.79 8.57 16.86
CA GLU A 177 7.17 7.28 17.09
C GLU A 177 5.91 7.21 16.23
N GLN A 178 5.72 6.08 15.55
CA GLN A 178 4.58 5.86 14.68
C GLN A 178 3.92 4.54 15.04
N VAL A 179 2.59 4.52 15.01
CA VAL A 179 1.77 3.33 15.22
C VAL A 179 0.93 3.09 13.99
N LEU A 180 0.87 1.84 13.55
CA LEU A 180 -0.04 1.41 12.50
C LEU A 180 -1.44 1.33 13.09
N LYS A 181 -2.38 2.07 12.51
CA LYS A 181 -3.78 2.13 12.96
C LYS A 181 -4.71 1.53 11.91
N LEU A 182 -5.69 0.77 12.38
CA LEU A 182 -6.85 0.34 11.61
C LEU A 182 -8.06 1.13 12.07
N ILE A 183 -8.80 1.72 11.13
CA ILE A 183 -10.03 2.46 11.38
C ILE A 183 -11.14 1.83 10.56
N VAL A 184 -12.24 1.46 11.21
CA VAL A 184 -13.42 0.88 10.54
C VAL A 184 -14.60 1.84 10.69
N ARG A 185 -15.25 2.17 9.58
CA ARG A 185 -16.46 2.99 9.59
C ARG A 185 -17.68 2.15 9.95
N ASN A 186 -18.52 2.68 10.85
CA ASN A 186 -19.82 2.13 11.22
C ASN A 186 -20.85 3.26 11.30
N GLY A 187 -21.53 3.53 10.19
CA GLY A 187 -22.42 4.68 10.01
C GLY A 187 -21.67 6.00 10.12
N GLU A 188 -21.94 6.73 11.21
CA GLU A 188 -21.30 8.01 11.56
C GLU A 188 -20.08 7.82 12.46
N GLN A 189 -19.84 6.61 12.97
CA GLN A 189 -18.75 6.31 13.89
C GLN A 189 -17.52 5.76 13.17
N PHE A 190 -16.35 6.06 13.72
CA PHE A 190 -15.06 5.52 13.28
C PHE A 190 -14.40 4.81 14.45
N ILE A 191 -14.26 3.50 14.34
CA ILE A 191 -13.69 2.65 15.39
C ILE A 191 -12.21 2.46 15.08
N GLU A 192 -11.35 3.02 15.93
CA GLU A 192 -9.90 2.98 15.78
C GLU A 192 -9.28 1.84 16.60
N THR A 193 -8.24 1.21 16.06
CA THR A 193 -7.46 0.17 16.73
C THR A 193 -5.98 0.34 16.40
N ASP A 194 -5.15 0.44 17.44
CA ASP A 194 -3.70 0.41 17.32
C ASP A 194 -3.21 -1.03 17.09
N ILE A 195 -2.41 -1.24 16.04
CA ILE A 195 -1.96 -2.56 15.60
C ILE A 195 -0.57 -2.87 16.11
N GLU A 196 0.43 -2.09 15.69
CA GLU A 196 1.83 -2.27 16.10
C GLU A 196 2.67 -1.01 15.80
N PRO A 197 3.81 -0.81 16.50
CA PRO A 197 4.78 0.21 16.15
C PRO A 197 5.37 -0.04 14.75
N VAL A 198 5.51 1.03 13.97
CA VAL A 198 6.04 0.98 12.60
C VAL A 198 6.95 2.16 12.32
N LYS A 199 7.58 2.17 11.13
CA LYS A 199 8.36 3.30 10.65
C LYS A 199 8.19 3.48 9.14
N PHE A 200 7.61 4.60 8.77
CA PHE A 200 7.33 5.04 7.41
C PHE A 200 7.93 6.43 7.17
N VAL A 201 8.10 6.74 5.89
CA VAL A 201 8.37 8.10 5.41
C VAL A 201 7.17 9.02 5.74
N PRO A 202 7.38 10.33 5.95
CA PRO A 202 6.28 11.24 6.29
C PRO A 202 5.32 11.46 5.12
N LEU A 203 4.02 11.58 5.42
CA LEU A 203 3.01 12.06 4.46
C LEU A 203 3.04 13.59 4.45
N VAL A 204 3.67 14.16 3.43
CA VAL A 204 3.84 15.62 3.30
C VAL A 204 2.64 16.25 2.60
N ALA A 205 2.04 17.26 3.23
CA ALA A 205 0.93 18.04 2.70
C ALA A 205 1.39 19.16 1.74
N GLY A 206 0.48 19.62 0.88
CA GLY A 206 0.66 20.82 0.08
C GLY A 206 1.36 20.58 -1.25
N ASP A 207 2.32 21.44 -1.60
CA ASP A 207 2.92 21.50 -2.93
C ASP A 207 3.49 20.15 -3.38
N LEU A 208 3.26 19.87 -4.68
CA LEU A 208 3.67 18.63 -5.32
C LEU A 208 5.11 18.72 -5.82
N ALA A 209 5.76 17.56 -5.91
CA ALA A 209 7.14 17.40 -6.37
C ALA A 209 7.25 16.63 -7.69
#